data_AF-A0A533TG28-F1
#
_entry.id   AF-A0A533TG28-F1
#
_cell.length_a   1.000
_cell.length_b   1.000
_cell.length_c   1.000
_cell.angle_alpha   90.00
_cell.angle_beta   90.00
_cell.angle_gamma   90.00
#
_symmetry.space_group_name_H-M   'P 1'
#
loop_
_entity.id
_entity.type
_entity.pdbx_description
1 polymer ?
#
loop_
_entity_poly.entity_id
_entity_poly.type
_entity_poly.pdbx_seq_one_letter_code
_entity_poly.pdbx_strand_id
1 'polypeptide(L)'
;MSADLTLPCPFESEVSLAARAYYGIGGIARFFALPAALSELSNLLLWNREHRLPLALIGSGSNTLFSDSAFPGVVISLERMQRLFWLSDDELFCEAGVDNTSIAEELFSAEKGGGEWLYQLPGQIGATVKMNARCFGGEVSKITVGILTLSVDGRLRWQLPDEVFLGYKHTALMEVPEIVVAVLLRFHQRRPAEEIRLIMEGHEAERSKKHHFDFPSCGSTFKNNYSLGLSSGALFEELGFKGVREGGAMVSEHHANFIYNTGGAIAEDVLRLAARMRAAALARTGVVLELEVQCIGLFDAELLASTGVCSISDRRDASKGWSGLLWFPEQDEAVPPLYPRLLMQGPLVGYFGLDREFPSGVQVKVEQMCSIESAKADPDAPFLRWTTHNPNAALFSLKAPFPAAFMDKLWQYSVSELFISGASGKGYLELEMTPEGHWVALRFAAPRRRSAGYETLSSEPWSGMVPLVQGEKSFGMDLCWELVEQFVDKEQVIGLQCCASSGKGEYGLFPWWNSPSSPADFHQPDQFFRTPLL
;
A
#
# COMPACT_ATOMS: atom_id res chain seq x y z
N MET A 1 12.62 -7.84 -31.76
CA MET A 1 13.70 -8.01 -30.76
C MET A 1 13.36 -7.05 -29.63
N SER A 2 12.73 -7.53 -28.55
CA SER A 2 12.51 -6.72 -27.35
C SER A 2 13.89 -6.46 -26.76
N ALA A 3 14.23 -5.20 -26.47
CA ALA A 3 15.34 -4.94 -25.54
C ALA A 3 15.08 -5.72 -24.24
N ASP A 4 16.13 -6.20 -23.59
CA ASP A 4 16.03 -6.83 -22.27
C ASP A 4 15.57 -5.78 -21.27
N LEU A 5 14.26 -5.72 -21.04
CA LEU A 5 13.65 -4.83 -20.05
C LEU A 5 14.06 -5.31 -18.65
N THR A 6 14.59 -4.39 -17.85
CA THR A 6 14.99 -4.63 -16.47
C THR A 6 14.14 -3.77 -15.54
N LEU A 7 13.54 -4.38 -14.51
CA LEU A 7 12.74 -3.65 -13.52
C LEU A 7 13.62 -2.86 -12.55
N PRO A 8 13.17 -1.69 -12.06
CA PRO A 8 13.92 -0.86 -11.11
C PRO A 8 13.78 -1.34 -9.65
N CYS A 9 13.65 -2.65 -9.44
CA CYS A 9 13.57 -3.33 -8.15
C CYS A 9 14.00 -4.79 -8.32
N PRO A 10 14.23 -5.57 -7.25
CA PRO A 10 14.42 -7.01 -7.39
C PRO A 10 13.23 -7.67 -8.09
N PHE A 11 13.50 -8.62 -8.99
CA PHE A 11 12.46 -9.30 -9.76
C PHE A 11 12.93 -10.65 -10.28
N GLU A 12 11.96 -11.45 -10.71
CA GLU A 12 12.15 -12.69 -11.45
C GLU A 12 11.42 -12.60 -12.80
N SER A 13 11.93 -13.28 -13.81
CA SER A 13 11.33 -13.32 -15.15
C SER A 13 10.77 -14.71 -15.46
N GLU A 14 9.73 -14.77 -16.29
CA GLU A 14 9.09 -16.03 -16.74
C GLU A 14 8.68 -16.94 -15.57
N VAL A 15 7.98 -16.36 -14.59
CA VAL A 15 7.60 -17.02 -13.34
C VAL A 15 6.28 -17.76 -13.49
N SER A 16 6.25 -19.03 -13.10
CA SER A 16 5.00 -19.80 -12.95
C SER A 16 4.15 -19.24 -11.81
N LEU A 17 2.99 -18.69 -12.14
CA LEU A 17 2.03 -18.18 -11.16
C LEU A 17 1.38 -19.30 -10.35
N ALA A 18 1.25 -20.51 -10.93
CA ALA A 18 0.82 -21.69 -10.20
C ALA A 18 1.76 -22.03 -9.02
N ALA A 19 3.05 -21.70 -9.10
CA ALA A 19 4.01 -21.92 -8.02
C ALA A 19 4.01 -20.79 -6.97
N ARG A 20 3.27 -19.69 -7.21
CA ARG A 20 3.25 -18.48 -6.37
C ARG A 20 1.92 -18.24 -5.65
N ALA A 21 0.86 -18.97 -5.99
CA ALA A 21 -0.45 -18.84 -5.37
C ALA A 21 -0.93 -20.15 -4.73
N TYR A 22 -1.74 -20.03 -3.67
CA TYR A 22 -2.22 -21.16 -2.88
C TYR A 22 -3.09 -22.14 -3.68
N TYR A 23 -3.72 -21.69 -4.76
CA TYR A 23 -4.55 -22.55 -5.58
C TYR A 23 -3.74 -23.54 -6.43
N GLY A 24 -2.45 -23.28 -6.65
CA GLY A 24 -1.62 -24.12 -7.53
C GLY A 24 -2.04 -24.03 -9.00
N ILE A 25 -2.65 -22.92 -9.41
CA ILE A 25 -3.18 -22.68 -10.77
C ILE A 25 -2.70 -21.31 -11.25
N GLY A 26 -2.29 -21.23 -12.52
CA GLY A 26 -1.88 -19.99 -13.17
C GLY A 26 -0.82 -20.22 -14.25
N GLY A 27 -0.85 -19.37 -15.27
CA GLY A 27 0.12 -19.35 -16.36
C GLY A 27 1.47 -18.76 -15.95
N ILE A 28 2.25 -18.36 -16.95
CA ILE A 28 3.57 -17.75 -16.77
C ILE A 28 3.44 -16.22 -16.77
N ALA A 29 3.93 -15.56 -15.74
CA ALA A 29 4.10 -14.10 -15.73
C ALA A 29 5.44 -13.71 -16.31
N ARG A 30 5.44 -12.70 -17.19
CA ARG A 30 6.66 -12.13 -17.76
C ARG A 30 7.58 -11.60 -16.66
N PHE A 31 7.03 -10.84 -15.72
CA PHE A 31 7.78 -10.33 -14.57
C PHE A 31 7.04 -10.55 -13.26
N PHE A 32 7.78 -10.97 -12.24
CA PHE A 32 7.34 -11.00 -10.84
C PHE A 32 8.23 -10.06 -10.02
N ALA A 33 7.70 -8.90 -9.66
CA ALA A 33 8.42 -7.83 -8.99
C ALA A 33 8.34 -7.96 -7.47
N LEU A 34 9.47 -7.73 -6.81
CA LEU A 34 9.68 -7.93 -5.36
C LEU A 34 10.29 -6.67 -4.72
N PRO A 35 9.60 -5.51 -4.77
CA PRO A 35 10.08 -4.31 -4.11
C PRO A 35 10.25 -4.54 -2.61
N ALA A 36 11.36 -4.09 -2.06
CA ALA A 36 11.70 -4.18 -0.63
C ALA A 36 11.53 -2.85 0.11
N ALA A 37 11.16 -1.77 -0.59
CA ALA A 37 10.94 -0.45 -0.03
C ALA A 37 9.94 0.38 -0.86
N LEU A 38 9.38 1.43 -0.25
CA LEU A 38 8.46 2.36 -0.92
C LEU A 38 9.07 3.05 -2.14
N SER A 39 10.37 3.39 -2.09
CA SER A 39 11.08 4.01 -3.22
C SER A 39 11.17 3.08 -4.43
N GLU A 40 11.48 1.80 -4.21
CA GLU A 40 11.51 0.77 -5.26
C GLU A 40 10.11 0.56 -5.86
N LEU A 41 9.08 0.48 -5.02
CA LEU A 41 7.69 0.35 -5.48
C LEU A 41 7.26 1.56 -6.32
N SER A 42 7.56 2.78 -5.88
CA SER A 42 7.24 3.99 -6.66
C SER A 42 7.98 4.01 -8.01
N ASN A 43 9.27 3.70 -8.00
CA ASN A 43 10.06 3.59 -9.22
C ASN A 43 9.50 2.54 -10.19
N LEU A 44 9.04 1.41 -9.67
CA LEU A 44 8.40 0.36 -10.46
C LEU A 44 7.10 0.86 -11.11
N LEU A 45 6.27 1.60 -10.39
CA LEU A 45 5.02 2.16 -10.95
C LEU A 45 5.31 3.17 -12.07
N LEU A 46 6.28 4.07 -11.87
CA LEU A 46 6.72 5.02 -12.88
C LEU A 46 7.25 4.30 -14.14
N TRP A 47 8.12 3.31 -13.94
CA TRP A 47 8.67 2.49 -15.01
C TRP A 47 7.58 1.73 -15.77
N ASN A 48 6.61 1.14 -15.05
CA ASN A 48 5.52 0.38 -15.66
C ASN A 48 4.61 1.27 -16.53
N ARG A 49 4.34 2.51 -16.07
CA ARG A 49 3.57 3.51 -16.82
C ARG A 49 4.27 3.89 -18.12
N GLU A 50 5.58 4.12 -18.08
CA GLU A 50 6.40 4.40 -19.27
C GLU A 50 6.36 3.25 -20.29
N HIS A 51 6.47 2.01 -19.81
CA HIS A 51 6.54 0.82 -20.66
C HIS A 51 5.16 0.26 -21.06
N ARG A 52 4.07 0.82 -20.51
CA ARG A 52 2.69 0.43 -20.78
C ARG A 52 2.45 -1.07 -20.68
N LEU A 53 2.82 -1.68 -19.56
CA LEU A 53 2.58 -3.10 -19.30
C LEU A 53 1.39 -3.31 -18.35
N PRO A 54 0.54 -4.35 -18.56
CA PRO A 54 -0.48 -4.74 -17.59
C PRO A 54 0.13 -4.97 -16.21
N LEU A 55 -0.51 -4.45 -15.17
CA LEU A 55 -0.01 -4.52 -13.82
C LEU A 55 -1.02 -5.25 -12.93
N ALA A 56 -0.55 -6.23 -12.17
CA ALA A 56 -1.33 -6.88 -11.13
C ALA A 56 -0.60 -6.83 -9.79
N LEU A 57 -1.36 -6.96 -8.70
CA LEU A 57 -0.84 -7.02 -7.33
C LEU A 57 -1.28 -8.33 -6.69
N ILE A 58 -0.36 -9.00 -6.01
CA ILE A 58 -0.63 -10.21 -5.23
C ILE A 58 -0.14 -10.00 -3.78
N GLY A 59 -0.91 -10.52 -2.81
CA GLY A 59 -0.37 -10.85 -1.48
C GLY A 59 0.31 -12.22 -1.54
N SER A 60 0.03 -13.10 -0.57
CA SER A 60 0.50 -14.49 -0.62
C SER A 60 -0.25 -15.40 -1.62
N GLY A 61 -1.23 -14.86 -2.35
CA GLY A 61 -2.06 -15.62 -3.30
C GLY A 61 -3.10 -16.54 -2.64
N SER A 62 -3.41 -16.35 -1.36
CA SER A 62 -4.41 -17.14 -0.62
C SER A 62 -5.87 -16.90 -1.02
N ASN A 63 -6.14 -15.82 -1.77
CA ASN A 63 -7.47 -15.50 -2.30
C ASN A 63 -7.43 -15.18 -3.81
N THR A 64 -6.47 -15.77 -4.54
CA THR A 64 -6.20 -15.45 -5.96
C THR A 64 -6.31 -16.69 -6.84
N LEU A 65 -7.11 -16.58 -7.90
CA LEU A 65 -7.14 -17.51 -9.03
C LEU A 65 -6.49 -16.84 -10.24
N PHE A 66 -5.28 -17.25 -10.60
CA PHE A 66 -4.64 -16.78 -11.83
C PHE A 66 -5.19 -17.51 -13.05
N SER A 67 -5.31 -16.80 -14.17
CA SER A 67 -5.59 -17.42 -15.47
C SER A 67 -4.45 -18.36 -15.88
N ASP A 68 -4.79 -19.43 -16.58
CA ASP A 68 -3.83 -20.34 -17.22
C ASP A 68 -3.06 -19.68 -18.38
N SER A 69 -3.56 -18.56 -18.90
CA SER A 69 -2.91 -17.79 -19.95
C SER A 69 -1.66 -17.07 -19.42
N ALA A 70 -0.66 -16.88 -20.29
CA ALA A 70 0.52 -16.09 -19.94
C ALA A 70 0.12 -14.64 -19.58
N PHE A 71 0.73 -14.10 -18.52
CA PHE A 71 0.57 -12.72 -18.10
C PHE A 71 1.72 -11.87 -18.66
N PRO A 72 1.48 -11.00 -19.66
CA PRO A 72 2.55 -10.35 -20.43
C PRO A 72 3.20 -9.15 -19.71
N GLY A 73 2.69 -8.79 -18.54
CA GLY A 73 3.13 -7.61 -17.79
C GLY A 73 3.82 -7.95 -16.46
N VAL A 74 3.59 -7.11 -15.46
CA VAL A 74 4.23 -7.20 -14.14
C VAL A 74 3.21 -7.65 -13.08
N VAL A 75 3.57 -8.66 -12.30
CA VAL A 75 2.88 -9.01 -11.04
C VAL A 75 3.74 -8.52 -9.88
N ILE A 76 3.19 -7.61 -9.06
CA ILE A 76 3.86 -7.09 -7.86
C ILE A 76 3.52 -7.97 -6.66
N SER A 77 4.54 -8.45 -5.94
CA SER A 77 4.41 -9.02 -4.60
C SER A 77 5.13 -8.13 -3.58
N LEU A 78 4.44 -7.78 -2.50
CA LEU A 78 5.04 -6.99 -1.41
C LEU A 78 5.69 -7.88 -0.34
N GLU A 79 5.95 -9.15 -0.63
CA GLU A 79 6.52 -10.11 0.33
C GLU A 79 7.89 -9.71 0.89
N ARG A 80 8.58 -8.72 0.33
CA ARG A 80 9.84 -8.19 0.88
C ARG A 80 9.67 -6.94 1.75
N MET A 81 8.46 -6.40 1.86
CA MET A 81 8.10 -5.31 2.77
C MET A 81 7.45 -5.91 4.03
N GLN A 82 8.29 -6.37 4.97
CA GLN A 82 7.88 -7.14 6.15
C GLN A 82 8.25 -6.49 7.49
N ARG A 83 8.51 -5.18 7.54
CA ARG A 83 8.79 -4.55 8.84
C ARG A 83 7.58 -4.65 9.76
N LEU A 84 7.83 -5.08 10.99
CA LEU A 84 6.85 -5.29 12.04
C LEU A 84 7.43 -4.80 13.36
N PHE A 85 6.82 -3.77 13.95
CA PHE A 85 7.33 -3.19 15.20
C PHE A 85 6.30 -2.33 15.94
N TRP A 86 6.50 -2.21 17.24
CA TRP A 86 5.64 -1.40 18.11
C TRP A 86 6.03 0.08 18.05
N LEU A 87 5.10 0.93 17.60
CA LEU A 87 5.25 2.39 17.68
C LEU A 87 5.08 2.89 19.11
N SER A 88 4.15 2.29 19.84
CA SER A 88 3.83 2.57 21.23
C SER A 88 3.46 1.27 21.95
N ASP A 89 3.09 1.35 23.24
CA ASP A 89 2.70 0.17 24.03
C ASP A 89 1.53 -0.62 23.43
N ASP A 90 0.69 0.01 22.62
CA ASP A 90 -0.55 -0.59 22.09
C ASP A 90 -0.64 -0.55 20.57
N GLU A 91 0.29 0.10 19.85
CA GLU A 91 0.20 0.27 18.40
C GLU A 91 1.32 -0.46 17.65
N LEU A 92 0.92 -1.40 16.80
CA LEU A 92 1.79 -2.27 16.03
C LEU A 92 1.77 -1.83 14.55
N PHE A 93 2.91 -1.33 14.08
CA PHE A 93 3.12 -0.99 12.69
C PHE A 93 3.49 -2.24 11.90
N CYS A 94 2.82 -2.44 10.76
CA CYS A 94 3.05 -3.56 9.86
C CYS A 94 3.20 -3.04 8.43
N GLU A 95 4.30 -3.36 7.75
CA GLU A 95 4.32 -3.26 6.29
C GLU A 95 3.36 -4.28 5.66
N ALA A 96 2.88 -3.98 4.46
CA ALA A 96 1.80 -4.73 3.83
C ALA A 96 2.12 -6.22 3.55
N GLY A 97 3.40 -6.57 3.45
CA GLY A 97 3.88 -7.93 3.23
C GLY A 97 4.05 -8.78 4.48
N VAL A 98 3.80 -8.23 5.68
CA VAL A 98 3.83 -9.01 6.93
C VAL A 98 2.74 -10.07 6.90
N ASP A 99 3.11 -11.32 7.16
CA ASP A 99 2.17 -12.44 7.26
C ASP A 99 1.27 -12.30 8.50
N ASN A 100 -0.01 -12.66 8.35
CA ASN A 100 -0.97 -12.60 9.46
C ASN A 100 -0.51 -13.44 10.67
N THR A 101 0.13 -14.58 10.44
CA THR A 101 0.70 -15.44 11.49
C THR A 101 1.79 -14.71 12.27
N SER A 102 2.69 -13.98 11.61
CA SER A 102 3.75 -13.21 12.28
C SER A 102 3.18 -12.13 13.19
N ILE A 103 2.07 -11.49 12.79
CA ILE A 103 1.37 -10.54 13.67
C ILE A 103 0.84 -11.25 14.93
N ALA A 104 0.21 -12.42 14.79
CA ALA A 104 -0.28 -13.18 15.94
C ALA A 104 0.84 -13.63 16.88
N GLU A 105 1.99 -14.04 16.33
CA GLU A 105 3.17 -14.46 17.09
C GLU A 105 3.86 -13.29 17.83
N GLU A 106 3.88 -12.11 17.21
CA GLU A 106 4.37 -10.88 17.84
C GLU A 106 3.47 -10.51 19.03
N LEU A 107 2.15 -10.59 18.85
CA LEU A 107 1.18 -10.33 19.92
C LEU A 107 1.28 -11.34 21.07
N PHE A 108 1.48 -12.62 20.75
CA PHE A 108 1.77 -13.66 21.73
C PHE A 108 3.02 -13.32 22.55
N SER A 109 4.12 -12.95 21.86
CA SER A 109 5.39 -12.60 22.50
C SER A 109 5.29 -11.35 23.37
N ALA A 110 4.43 -10.40 22.99
CA ALA A 110 4.16 -9.17 23.73
C ALA A 110 3.08 -9.32 24.82
N GLU A 111 2.49 -10.51 25.00
CA GLU A 111 1.35 -10.76 25.91
C GLU A 111 0.15 -9.83 25.64
N LYS A 112 -0.16 -9.64 24.37
CA LYS A 112 -1.27 -8.82 23.85
C LYS A 112 -2.34 -9.72 23.22
N GLY A 113 -3.56 -9.69 23.75
CA GLY A 113 -4.70 -10.43 23.20
C GLY A 113 -5.44 -9.66 22.11
N GLY A 114 -6.32 -10.36 21.39
CA GLY A 114 -7.22 -9.80 20.37
C GLY A 114 -6.80 -10.03 18.91
N GLY A 115 -5.60 -10.57 18.68
CA GLY A 115 -5.09 -10.93 17.35
C GLY A 115 -4.96 -12.42 17.09
N GLU A 116 -5.42 -13.28 18.01
CA GLU A 116 -5.24 -14.73 17.93
C GLU A 116 -5.87 -15.33 16.66
N TRP A 117 -6.95 -14.74 16.18
CA TRP A 117 -7.66 -15.15 14.97
C TRP A 117 -6.83 -14.99 13.68
N LEU A 118 -5.76 -14.18 13.71
CA LEU A 118 -4.81 -14.03 12.61
C LEU A 118 -3.87 -15.24 12.50
N TYR A 119 -3.70 -16.03 13.56
CA TYR A 119 -2.87 -17.22 13.54
C TYR A 119 -3.41 -18.23 12.53
N GLN A 120 -2.54 -18.70 11.63
CA GLN A 120 -2.89 -19.62 10.54
C GLN A 120 -3.99 -19.06 9.61
N LEU A 121 -4.20 -17.74 9.56
CA LEU A 121 -4.99 -17.09 8.51
C LEU A 121 -4.07 -16.86 7.29
N PRO A 122 -4.21 -17.63 6.19
CA PRO A 122 -3.29 -17.49 5.07
C PRO A 122 -3.43 -16.13 4.41
N GLY A 123 -2.34 -15.38 4.28
CA GLY A 123 -2.40 -14.01 3.78
C GLY A 123 -1.37 -13.09 4.42
N GLN A 124 -1.19 -11.95 3.76
CA GLN A 124 -0.41 -10.82 4.25
C GLN A 124 -1.34 -9.66 4.61
N ILE A 125 -0.93 -8.84 5.58
CA ILE A 125 -1.80 -7.82 6.19
C ILE A 125 -2.36 -6.81 5.18
N GLY A 126 -1.62 -6.47 4.12
CA GLY A 126 -2.12 -5.58 3.06
C GLY A 126 -3.35 -6.16 2.34
N ALA A 127 -3.32 -7.45 2.00
CA ALA A 127 -4.45 -8.15 1.40
C ALA A 127 -5.58 -8.37 2.42
N THR A 128 -5.24 -8.66 3.68
CA THR A 128 -6.19 -8.77 4.80
C THR A 128 -7.01 -7.48 4.95
N VAL A 129 -6.36 -6.31 4.92
CA VAL A 129 -7.03 -5.00 4.95
C VAL A 129 -7.86 -4.78 3.70
N LYS A 130 -7.31 -5.00 2.50
CA LYS A 130 -8.06 -4.85 1.24
C LYS A 130 -9.37 -5.65 1.25
N MET A 131 -9.34 -6.87 1.78
CA MET A 131 -10.50 -7.76 1.85
C MET A 131 -11.44 -7.51 3.04
N ASN A 132 -11.09 -6.60 3.97
CA ASN A 132 -11.70 -6.52 5.29
C ASN A 132 -11.89 -7.91 5.93
N ALA A 133 -10.79 -8.67 5.94
CA ALA A 133 -10.77 -10.07 6.30
C ALA A 133 -11.16 -10.29 7.76
N ARG A 134 -11.73 -11.48 7.99
CA ARG A 134 -12.35 -11.88 9.25
C ARG A 134 -12.36 -13.39 9.39
N CYS A 135 -12.11 -13.88 10.59
CA CYS A 135 -12.39 -15.26 10.97
C CYS A 135 -12.45 -15.39 12.49
N PHE A 136 -13.10 -16.45 12.98
CA PHE A 136 -13.21 -16.75 14.42
C PHE A 136 -13.72 -15.57 15.29
N GLY A 137 -14.59 -14.72 14.74
CA GLY A 137 -15.13 -13.55 15.42
C GLY A 137 -14.25 -12.30 15.40
N GLY A 138 -13.00 -12.41 14.95
CA GLY A 138 -12.12 -11.27 14.68
C GLY A 138 -12.33 -10.67 13.30
N GLU A 139 -12.07 -9.36 13.17
CA GLU A 139 -12.16 -8.59 11.92
C GLU A 139 -11.09 -7.50 11.91
N VAL A 140 -10.38 -7.35 10.79
CA VAL A 140 -9.24 -6.42 10.68
C VAL A 140 -9.65 -4.96 10.89
N SER A 141 -10.87 -4.59 10.47
CA SER A 141 -11.40 -3.23 10.68
C SER A 141 -11.50 -2.84 12.16
N LYS A 142 -11.63 -3.81 13.07
CA LYS A 142 -11.77 -3.56 14.52
C LYS A 142 -10.46 -3.24 15.22
N ILE A 143 -9.34 -3.59 14.58
CA ILE A 143 -7.99 -3.39 15.13
C ILE A 143 -7.18 -2.38 14.30
N THR A 144 -7.64 -1.98 13.12
CA THR A 144 -6.93 -1.02 12.25
C THR A 144 -7.16 0.40 12.71
N VAL A 145 -6.10 1.21 12.80
CA VAL A 145 -6.18 2.64 13.15
C VAL A 145 -5.70 3.57 12.05
N GLY A 146 -4.97 3.04 11.06
CA GLY A 146 -4.63 3.79 9.87
C GLY A 146 -4.02 2.90 8.80
N ILE A 147 -4.20 3.31 7.55
CA ILE A 147 -3.77 2.58 6.37
C ILE A 147 -2.97 3.52 5.49
N LEU A 148 -1.72 3.17 5.18
CA LEU A 148 -0.98 3.89 4.15
C LEU A 148 -1.18 3.20 2.80
N THR A 149 -1.60 3.96 1.79
CA THR A 149 -1.76 3.48 0.43
C THR A 149 -0.93 4.26 -0.58
N LEU A 150 -0.52 3.56 -1.64
CA LEU A 150 0.11 4.14 -2.81
C LEU A 150 -0.79 3.90 -4.03
N SER A 151 -1.27 4.96 -4.65
CA SER A 151 -2.02 4.86 -5.89
C SER A 151 -1.09 4.62 -7.09
N VAL A 152 -1.64 4.04 -8.16
CA VAL A 152 -0.90 3.86 -9.43
C VAL A 152 -0.44 5.18 -10.07
N ASP A 153 -1.10 6.30 -9.73
CA ASP A 153 -0.68 7.65 -10.14
C ASP A 153 0.32 8.31 -9.18
N GLY A 154 0.87 7.55 -8.22
CA GLY A 154 1.99 7.97 -7.38
C GLY A 154 1.63 8.84 -6.19
N ARG A 155 0.36 8.81 -5.73
CA ARG A 155 -0.09 9.49 -4.51
C ARG A 155 0.05 8.56 -3.32
N LEU A 156 0.82 9.00 -2.32
CA LEU A 156 1.00 8.26 -1.07
C LEU A 156 0.07 8.85 0.00
N ARG A 157 -0.96 8.12 0.42
CA ARG A 157 -2.02 8.66 1.28
C ARG A 157 -2.20 7.85 2.55
N TRP A 158 -2.17 8.53 3.69
CA TRP A 158 -2.65 8.00 4.96
C TRP A 158 -4.17 8.11 5.02
N GLN A 159 -4.84 6.98 5.22
CA GLN A 159 -6.29 6.85 5.27
C GLN A 159 -6.74 6.38 6.65
N LEU A 160 -7.87 6.93 7.07
CA LEU A 160 -8.54 6.52 8.30
C LEU A 160 -9.39 5.26 8.05
N PRO A 161 -9.61 4.42 9.09
CA PRO A 161 -10.42 3.21 8.95
C PRO A 161 -11.81 3.46 8.36
N ASP A 162 -12.50 4.53 8.79
CA ASP A 162 -13.86 4.85 8.33
C ASP A 162 -13.92 5.27 6.85
N GLU A 163 -12.79 5.69 6.27
CA GLU A 163 -12.67 6.00 4.83
C GLU A 163 -12.48 4.72 4.00
N VAL A 164 -11.92 3.66 4.60
CA VAL A 164 -11.54 2.42 3.92
C VAL A 164 -12.58 1.32 4.09
N PHE A 165 -13.07 1.08 5.31
CA PHE A 165 -13.94 -0.05 5.63
C PHE A 165 -15.42 0.33 5.48
N LEU A 166 -16.01 -0.04 4.34
CA LEU A 166 -17.38 0.34 3.98
C LEU A 166 -18.44 -0.67 4.43
N GLY A 167 -18.03 -1.91 4.76
CA GLY A 167 -18.96 -2.92 5.24
C GLY A 167 -18.38 -4.34 5.28
N TYR A 168 -19.30 -5.32 5.26
CA TYR A 168 -18.94 -6.75 5.29
C TYR A 168 -18.15 -7.16 4.04
N LYS A 169 -16.87 -7.48 4.23
CA LYS A 169 -15.94 -7.85 3.14
C LYS A 169 -15.98 -6.86 1.96
N HIS A 170 -16.11 -5.57 2.29
CA HIS A 170 -16.19 -4.48 1.33
C HIS A 170 -15.36 -3.30 1.83
N THR A 171 -14.48 -2.82 0.96
CA THR A 171 -13.61 -1.67 1.24
C THR A 171 -13.55 -0.75 0.01
N ALA A 172 -13.28 0.53 0.23
CA ALA A 172 -13.03 1.47 -0.86
C ALA A 172 -11.84 1.04 -1.74
N LEU A 173 -10.87 0.30 -1.17
CA LEU A 173 -9.68 -0.21 -1.85
C LEU A 173 -9.96 -1.33 -2.88
N MET A 174 -11.19 -1.86 -2.91
CA MET A 174 -11.64 -2.76 -3.97
C MET A 174 -12.11 -2.00 -5.22
N GLU A 175 -12.38 -0.70 -5.09
CA GLU A 175 -12.99 0.14 -6.13
C GLU A 175 -11.98 1.06 -6.80
N VAL A 176 -10.84 1.31 -6.14
CA VAL A 176 -9.77 2.18 -6.65
C VAL A 176 -8.45 1.41 -6.81
N PRO A 177 -7.61 1.76 -7.81
CA PRO A 177 -6.32 1.13 -8.05
C PRO A 177 -5.26 1.65 -7.07
N GLU A 178 -5.42 1.29 -5.79
CA GLU A 178 -4.50 1.63 -4.71
C GLU A 178 -3.88 0.38 -4.08
N ILE A 179 -2.60 0.49 -3.74
CA ILE A 179 -1.81 -0.54 -3.08
C ILE A 179 -1.74 -0.20 -1.59
N VAL A 180 -2.17 -1.09 -0.70
CA VAL A 180 -1.84 -0.97 0.73
C VAL A 180 -0.35 -1.25 0.89
N VAL A 181 0.38 -0.31 1.49
CA VAL A 181 1.84 -0.43 1.69
C VAL A 181 2.22 -0.58 3.17
N ALA A 182 1.41 -0.07 4.08
CA ALA A 182 1.53 -0.32 5.51
C ALA A 182 0.19 -0.12 6.24
N VAL A 183 0.10 -0.69 7.42
CA VAL A 183 -1.07 -0.68 8.29
C VAL A 183 -0.60 -0.43 9.72
N LEU A 184 -1.31 0.41 10.45
CA LEU A 184 -1.16 0.55 11.89
C LEU A 184 -2.33 -0.15 12.57
N LEU A 185 -2.00 -1.09 13.45
CA LEU A 185 -2.95 -1.89 14.22
C LEU A 185 -2.87 -1.51 15.71
N ARG A 186 -3.95 -1.68 16.47
CA ARG A 186 -4.01 -1.34 17.89
C ARG A 186 -4.54 -2.49 18.75
N PHE A 187 -3.79 -2.82 19.80
CA PHE A 187 -4.04 -3.91 20.74
C PHE A 187 -3.83 -3.46 22.19
N HIS A 188 -4.91 -3.16 22.88
CA HIS A 188 -4.89 -2.69 24.27
C HIS A 188 -4.91 -3.81 25.31
N GLN A 189 -5.43 -4.98 24.94
CA GLN A 189 -5.72 -6.04 25.90
C GLN A 189 -4.45 -6.79 26.25
N ARG A 190 -4.02 -6.71 27.51
CA ARG A 190 -3.00 -7.65 28.04
C ARG A 190 -3.66 -9.00 28.29
N ARG A 191 -2.99 -10.08 27.89
CA ARG A 191 -3.45 -11.45 28.12
C ARG A 191 -2.23 -12.34 28.37
N PRO A 192 -2.23 -13.21 29.40
CA PRO A 192 -1.11 -14.11 29.65
C PRO A 192 -0.78 -14.94 28.41
N ALA A 193 0.51 -15.13 28.12
CA ALA A 193 0.96 -15.87 26.94
C ALA A 193 0.28 -17.25 26.82
N GLU A 194 0.09 -17.97 27.94
CA GLU A 194 -0.54 -19.29 27.95
C GLU A 194 -2.00 -19.27 27.46
N GLU A 195 -2.78 -18.23 27.79
CA GLU A 195 -4.15 -18.10 27.30
C GLU A 195 -4.17 -17.80 25.80
N ILE A 196 -3.28 -16.94 25.32
CA ILE A 196 -3.11 -16.63 23.89
C ILE A 196 -2.78 -17.92 23.12
N ARG A 197 -1.81 -18.70 23.63
CA ARG A 197 -1.39 -19.98 23.04
C ARG A 197 -2.56 -20.95 22.87
N LEU A 198 -3.36 -21.14 23.92
CA LEU A 198 -4.51 -22.05 23.89
C LEU A 198 -5.57 -21.62 22.86
N ILE A 199 -5.79 -20.32 22.67
CA ILE A 199 -6.72 -19.80 21.66
C ILE A 199 -6.17 -20.05 20.25
N MET A 200 -4.89 -19.76 20.01
CA MET A 200 -4.21 -19.99 18.73
C MET A 200 -4.25 -21.48 18.34
N GLU A 201 -3.89 -22.37 19.27
CA GLU A 201 -3.96 -23.83 19.07
C GLU A 201 -5.40 -24.30 18.81
N GLY A 202 -6.38 -23.70 19.48
CA GLY A 202 -7.80 -23.95 19.24
C GLY A 202 -8.23 -23.60 17.82
N HIS A 203 -7.80 -22.45 17.30
CA HIS A 203 -8.08 -22.03 15.92
C HIS A 203 -7.41 -22.95 14.89
N GLU A 204 -6.15 -23.32 15.10
CA GLU A 204 -5.45 -24.27 14.24
C GLU A 204 -6.16 -25.63 14.20
N ALA A 205 -6.51 -26.17 15.38
CA ALA A 205 -7.24 -27.43 15.47
C ALA A 205 -8.60 -27.37 14.76
N GLU A 206 -9.31 -26.23 14.82
CA GLU A 206 -10.56 -26.05 14.10
C GLU A 206 -10.38 -26.02 12.57
N ARG A 207 -9.32 -25.36 12.07
CA ARG A 207 -8.98 -25.36 10.62
C ARG A 207 -8.67 -26.77 10.12
N SER A 208 -7.90 -27.54 10.90
CA SER A 208 -7.57 -28.93 10.59
C SER A 208 -8.81 -29.82 10.58
N LYS A 209 -9.70 -29.68 11.57
CA LYS A 209 -11.00 -30.41 11.59
C LYS A 209 -11.90 -30.09 10.41
N LYS A 210 -11.79 -28.89 9.84
CA LYS A 210 -12.55 -28.46 8.66
C LYS A 210 -11.84 -28.77 7.33
N HIS A 211 -10.69 -29.45 7.37
CA HIS A 211 -9.95 -29.86 6.17
C HIS A 211 -9.60 -28.67 5.26
N HIS A 212 -9.33 -27.49 5.84
CA HIS A 212 -9.05 -26.28 5.06
C HIS A 212 -7.77 -26.39 4.22
N PHE A 213 -6.87 -27.31 4.57
CA PHE A 213 -5.52 -27.41 4.00
C PHE A 213 -5.24 -28.76 3.32
N ASP A 214 -6.25 -29.62 3.14
CA ASP A 214 -6.08 -30.95 2.54
C ASP A 214 -5.65 -30.87 1.06
N PHE A 215 -6.10 -29.83 0.36
CA PHE A 215 -5.76 -29.57 -1.03
C PHE A 215 -5.57 -28.06 -1.29
N PRO A 216 -4.77 -27.69 -2.30
CA PRO A 216 -4.66 -26.30 -2.76
C PRO A 216 -6.03 -25.66 -3.03
N SER A 217 -6.28 -24.48 -2.45
CA SER A 217 -7.52 -23.71 -2.61
C SER A 217 -7.36 -22.27 -2.14
N CYS A 218 -8.39 -21.45 -2.38
CA CYS A 218 -8.46 -20.05 -1.90
C CYS A 218 -9.51 -19.84 -0.80
N GLY A 219 -9.77 -20.87 0.02
CA GLY A 219 -10.76 -20.77 1.08
C GLY A 219 -12.20 -20.78 0.57
N SER A 220 -13.04 -19.92 1.17
CA SER A 220 -14.44 -19.78 0.76
C SER A 220 -14.55 -19.16 -0.64
N THR A 221 -15.28 -19.84 -1.52
CA THR A 221 -15.47 -19.47 -2.92
C THR A 221 -16.44 -18.30 -3.06
N PHE A 222 -17.54 -18.33 -2.30
CA PHE A 222 -18.56 -17.29 -2.28
C PHE A 222 -18.64 -16.60 -0.93
N LYS A 223 -18.92 -15.29 -0.96
CA LYS A 223 -19.30 -14.54 0.25
C LYS A 223 -20.59 -15.12 0.84
N ASN A 224 -20.76 -14.99 2.15
CA ASN A 224 -22.05 -15.27 2.78
C ASN A 224 -23.03 -14.12 2.49
N ASN A 225 -24.29 -14.47 2.21
CA ASN A 225 -25.38 -13.50 2.22
C ASN A 225 -26.29 -13.77 3.44
N TYR A 226 -26.08 -13.03 4.52
CA TYR A 226 -26.79 -13.25 5.79
C TYR A 226 -28.29 -13.00 5.73
N SER A 227 -28.81 -12.32 4.70
CA SER A 227 -30.26 -12.17 4.51
C SER A 227 -30.98 -13.51 4.28
N LEU A 228 -30.25 -14.54 3.83
CA LEU A 228 -30.79 -15.88 3.61
C LEU A 228 -31.00 -16.66 4.91
N GLY A 229 -30.40 -16.24 6.03
CA GLY A 229 -30.46 -16.97 7.31
C GLY A 229 -29.65 -18.27 7.35
N LEU A 230 -28.94 -18.63 6.28
CA LEU A 230 -27.97 -19.73 6.23
C LEU A 230 -26.67 -19.31 5.53
N SER A 231 -25.59 -20.03 5.80
CA SER A 231 -24.29 -19.76 5.15
C SER A 231 -24.25 -20.30 3.72
N SER A 232 -23.37 -19.75 2.87
CA SER A 232 -23.18 -20.24 1.50
C SER A 232 -22.72 -21.71 1.48
N GLY A 233 -21.92 -22.12 2.47
CA GLY A 233 -21.52 -23.53 2.64
C GLY A 233 -22.69 -24.46 2.92
N ALA A 234 -23.60 -24.08 3.83
CA ALA A 234 -24.80 -24.86 4.11
C ALA A 234 -25.70 -24.94 2.87
N LEU A 235 -25.84 -23.84 2.12
CA LEU A 235 -26.64 -23.80 0.90
C LEU A 235 -26.11 -24.79 -0.15
N PHE A 236 -24.81 -24.80 -0.41
CA PHE A 236 -24.23 -25.70 -1.40
C PHE A 236 -24.23 -27.16 -0.96
N GLU A 237 -24.21 -27.42 0.34
CA GLU A 237 -24.41 -28.76 0.88
C GLU A 237 -25.85 -29.24 0.64
N GLU A 238 -26.86 -28.42 0.93
CA GLU A 238 -28.27 -28.75 0.62
C GLU A 238 -28.52 -28.94 -0.87
N LEU A 239 -27.79 -28.20 -1.72
CA LEU A 239 -27.83 -28.34 -3.18
C LEU A 239 -27.04 -29.54 -3.71
N GLY A 240 -26.38 -30.31 -2.84
CA GLY A 240 -25.68 -31.54 -3.21
C GLY A 240 -24.37 -31.32 -3.95
N PHE A 241 -23.68 -30.20 -3.73
CA PHE A 241 -22.43 -29.90 -4.43
C PHE A 241 -21.18 -30.58 -3.85
N LYS A 242 -21.22 -31.14 -2.64
CA LYS A 242 -20.07 -31.85 -2.04
C LYS A 242 -19.54 -32.94 -2.99
N GLY A 243 -18.24 -32.91 -3.28
CA GLY A 243 -17.59 -33.87 -4.18
C GLY A 243 -17.87 -33.67 -5.68
N VAL A 244 -18.68 -32.68 -6.08
CA VAL A 244 -18.90 -32.37 -7.50
C VAL A 244 -17.60 -31.90 -8.13
N ARG A 245 -17.31 -32.43 -9.32
CA ARG A 245 -16.08 -32.19 -10.08
C ARG A 245 -16.34 -31.41 -11.37
N GLU A 246 -15.30 -30.72 -11.80
CA GLU A 246 -15.12 -30.10 -13.12
C GLU A 246 -13.63 -30.19 -13.43
N GLY A 247 -13.23 -30.96 -14.45
CA GLY A 247 -11.81 -31.23 -14.71
C GLY A 247 -11.04 -31.66 -13.45
N GLY A 248 -9.97 -30.94 -13.08
CA GLY A 248 -9.20 -31.18 -11.86
C GLY A 248 -9.76 -30.51 -10.59
N ALA A 249 -10.76 -29.62 -10.73
CA ALA A 249 -11.39 -28.91 -9.63
C ALA A 249 -12.50 -29.75 -8.98
N MET A 250 -12.64 -29.65 -7.66
CA MET A 250 -13.65 -30.39 -6.90
C MET A 250 -14.17 -29.56 -5.73
N VAL A 251 -15.48 -29.54 -5.51
CA VAL A 251 -16.04 -29.01 -4.27
C VAL A 251 -15.68 -29.93 -3.10
N SER A 252 -15.15 -29.38 -2.01
CA SER A 252 -14.77 -30.13 -0.81
C SER A 252 -15.92 -31.01 -0.30
N GLU A 253 -15.59 -32.25 0.07
CA GLU A 253 -16.53 -33.16 0.75
C GLU A 253 -16.84 -32.72 2.19
N HIS A 254 -15.96 -31.89 2.78
CA HIS A 254 -16.09 -31.42 4.16
C HIS A 254 -16.75 -30.05 4.25
N HIS A 255 -16.47 -29.14 3.30
CA HIS A 255 -17.01 -27.78 3.29
C HIS A 255 -17.46 -27.35 1.89
N ALA A 256 -18.76 -27.38 1.59
CA ALA A 256 -19.30 -27.17 0.24
C ALA A 256 -19.13 -25.74 -0.35
N ASN A 257 -18.45 -24.83 0.34
CA ASN A 257 -18.06 -23.51 -0.18
C ASN A 257 -16.57 -23.46 -0.57
N PHE A 258 -15.83 -24.55 -0.44
CA PHE A 258 -14.44 -24.64 -0.84
C PHE A 258 -14.38 -25.43 -2.15
N ILE A 259 -13.70 -24.87 -3.14
CA ILE A 259 -13.30 -25.61 -4.33
C ILE A 259 -11.80 -25.89 -4.20
N TYR A 260 -11.45 -27.17 -4.23
CA TYR A 260 -10.09 -27.68 -4.21
C TYR A 260 -9.57 -27.89 -5.63
N ASN A 261 -8.28 -27.63 -5.82
CA ASN A 261 -7.51 -28.24 -6.89
C ASN A 261 -7.03 -29.61 -6.41
N THR A 262 -7.65 -30.68 -6.91
CA THR A 262 -7.29 -32.07 -6.54
C THR A 262 -6.15 -32.65 -7.38
N GLY A 263 -5.47 -31.80 -8.15
CA GLY A 263 -4.41 -32.14 -9.09
C GLY A 263 -4.83 -31.84 -10.53
N GLY A 264 -4.02 -31.06 -11.24
CA GLY A 264 -4.21 -30.76 -12.66
C GLY A 264 -5.41 -29.86 -12.98
N ALA A 265 -6.04 -29.22 -11.98
CA ALA A 265 -7.09 -28.24 -12.24
C ALA A 265 -6.53 -27.03 -13.01
N ILE A 266 -7.31 -26.51 -13.95
CA ILE A 266 -7.05 -25.23 -14.59
C ILE A 266 -8.03 -24.17 -14.09
N ALA A 267 -7.76 -22.90 -14.32
CA ALA A 267 -8.58 -21.80 -13.79
C ALA A 267 -10.02 -21.86 -14.34
N GLU A 268 -10.17 -22.26 -15.60
CA GLU A 268 -11.49 -22.42 -16.22
C GLU A 268 -12.32 -23.54 -15.55
N ASP A 269 -11.70 -24.60 -15.02
CA ASP A 269 -12.41 -25.66 -14.29
C ASP A 269 -13.07 -25.09 -13.03
N VAL A 270 -12.29 -24.30 -12.27
CA VAL A 270 -12.76 -23.64 -11.05
C VAL A 270 -13.90 -22.68 -11.36
N LEU A 271 -13.77 -21.86 -12.41
CA LEU A 271 -14.79 -20.89 -12.78
C LEU A 271 -16.06 -21.56 -13.33
N ARG A 272 -15.96 -22.64 -14.11
CA ARG A 272 -17.14 -23.39 -14.59
C ARG A 272 -17.88 -24.02 -13.42
N LEU A 273 -17.16 -24.61 -12.46
CA LEU A 273 -17.74 -25.17 -11.26
C LEU A 273 -18.42 -24.08 -10.40
N ALA A 274 -17.74 -22.95 -10.19
CA ALA A 274 -18.31 -21.79 -9.49
C ALA A 274 -19.55 -21.24 -10.21
N ALA A 275 -19.56 -21.15 -11.54
CA ALA A 275 -20.71 -20.70 -12.32
C ALA A 275 -21.92 -21.62 -12.12
N ARG A 276 -21.72 -22.95 -12.15
CA ARG A 276 -22.78 -23.93 -11.85
C ARG A 276 -23.32 -23.79 -10.43
N MET A 277 -22.44 -23.63 -9.45
CA MET A 277 -22.81 -23.37 -8.06
C MET A 277 -23.66 -22.09 -7.95
N ARG A 278 -23.17 -20.97 -8.51
CA ARG A 278 -23.85 -19.67 -8.47
C ARG A 278 -25.23 -19.72 -9.13
N ALA A 279 -25.37 -20.38 -10.28
CA ALA A 279 -26.64 -20.56 -10.96
C ALA A 279 -27.64 -21.39 -10.13
N ALA A 280 -27.18 -22.46 -9.49
CA ALA A 280 -28.02 -23.29 -8.64
C ALA A 280 -28.48 -22.54 -7.37
N ALA A 281 -27.60 -21.77 -6.74
CA ALA A 281 -27.95 -20.90 -5.61
C ALA A 281 -29.01 -19.86 -6.00
N LEU A 282 -28.85 -19.21 -7.15
CA LEU A 282 -29.84 -18.26 -7.69
C LEU A 282 -31.18 -18.94 -7.94
N ALA A 283 -31.20 -20.11 -8.59
CA ALA A 283 -32.44 -20.83 -8.87
C ALA A 283 -33.18 -21.25 -7.59
N ARG A 284 -32.44 -21.60 -6.52
CA ARG A 284 -33.01 -22.05 -5.26
C ARG A 284 -33.52 -20.91 -4.38
N THR A 285 -32.82 -19.78 -4.36
CA THR A 285 -33.00 -18.72 -3.36
C THR A 285 -33.48 -17.39 -3.94
N GLY A 286 -33.36 -17.18 -5.25
CA GLY A 286 -33.56 -15.88 -5.89
C GLY A 286 -32.43 -14.87 -5.65
N VAL A 287 -31.39 -15.25 -4.90
CA VAL A 287 -30.26 -14.38 -4.56
C VAL A 287 -29.04 -14.71 -5.41
N VAL A 288 -28.42 -13.67 -5.95
CA VAL A 288 -27.14 -13.78 -6.65
C VAL A 288 -26.01 -13.75 -5.62
N LEU A 289 -25.31 -14.86 -5.45
CA LEU A 289 -24.12 -14.90 -4.61
C LEU A 289 -22.92 -14.25 -5.32
N GLU A 290 -22.14 -13.51 -4.54
CA GLU A 290 -20.90 -12.87 -4.98
C GLU A 290 -19.70 -13.81 -4.81
N LEU A 291 -18.90 -13.94 -5.86
CA LEU A 291 -17.62 -14.64 -5.80
C LEU A 291 -16.66 -13.86 -4.88
N GLU A 292 -15.98 -14.56 -3.98
CA GLU A 292 -14.99 -13.97 -3.07
C GLU A 292 -13.55 -14.09 -3.62
N VAL A 293 -13.29 -15.18 -4.34
CA VAL A 293 -12.00 -15.44 -5.01
C VAL A 293 -11.72 -14.37 -6.06
N GLN A 294 -10.50 -13.81 -6.02
CA GLN A 294 -10.07 -12.76 -6.95
C GLN A 294 -9.42 -13.37 -8.18
N CYS A 295 -10.01 -13.14 -9.34
CA CYS A 295 -9.47 -13.63 -10.62
C CYS A 295 -8.47 -12.63 -11.19
N ILE A 296 -7.26 -13.08 -11.54
CA ILE A 296 -6.21 -12.24 -12.13
C ILE A 296 -5.72 -12.81 -13.47
N GLY A 297 -5.74 -12.00 -14.52
CA GLY A 297 -5.25 -12.38 -15.85
C GLY A 297 -6.33 -12.40 -16.93
N LEU A 298 -6.06 -13.09 -18.04
CA LEU A 298 -6.90 -13.13 -19.24
C LEU A 298 -7.75 -14.40 -19.27
N PHE A 299 -9.07 -14.29 -19.21
CA PHE A 299 -9.99 -15.43 -19.17
C PHE A 299 -10.99 -15.37 -20.33
N ASP A 300 -11.78 -16.43 -20.50
CA ASP A 300 -13.03 -16.36 -21.24
C ASP A 300 -14.01 -15.34 -20.61
N ALA A 301 -14.49 -14.39 -21.40
CA ALA A 301 -15.28 -13.26 -20.93
C ALA A 301 -16.69 -13.69 -20.48
N GLU A 302 -17.30 -14.65 -21.17
CA GLU A 302 -18.63 -15.17 -20.82
C GLU A 302 -18.55 -15.95 -19.50
N LEU A 303 -17.48 -16.72 -19.31
CA LEU A 303 -17.24 -17.44 -18.07
C LEU A 303 -17.05 -16.49 -16.88
N LEU A 304 -16.26 -15.41 -17.02
CA LEU A 304 -16.14 -14.39 -15.97
C LEU A 304 -17.51 -13.77 -15.64
N ALA A 305 -18.27 -13.36 -16.67
CA ALA A 305 -19.60 -12.78 -16.47
C ALA A 305 -20.56 -13.74 -15.75
N SER A 306 -20.51 -15.04 -16.05
CA SER A 306 -21.33 -16.07 -15.41
C SER A 306 -21.06 -16.23 -13.91
N THR A 307 -19.87 -15.83 -13.45
CA THR A 307 -19.48 -15.80 -12.03
C THR A 307 -19.64 -14.43 -11.36
N GLY A 308 -20.03 -13.41 -12.13
CA GLY A 308 -20.17 -12.03 -11.65
C GLY A 308 -18.84 -11.28 -11.51
N VAL A 309 -17.77 -11.78 -12.13
CA VAL A 309 -16.46 -11.13 -12.15
C VAL A 309 -16.40 -10.09 -13.27
N CYS A 310 -16.09 -8.85 -12.92
CA CYS A 310 -15.91 -7.77 -13.88
C CYS A 310 -14.62 -7.98 -14.70
N SER A 311 -14.64 -7.60 -15.98
CA SER A 311 -13.47 -7.67 -16.84
C SER A 311 -13.40 -6.55 -17.88
N ILE A 312 -12.20 -6.30 -18.38
CA ILE A 312 -11.91 -5.41 -19.50
C ILE A 312 -11.72 -6.28 -20.75
N SER A 313 -12.46 -6.02 -21.81
CA SER A 313 -12.36 -6.82 -23.06
C SER A 313 -10.94 -6.74 -23.65
N ASP A 314 -10.38 -7.88 -24.08
CA ASP A 314 -9.09 -7.89 -24.78
C ASP A 314 -9.25 -7.38 -26.23
N ARG A 315 -8.33 -6.52 -26.66
CA ARG A 315 -8.38 -5.91 -28.00
C ARG A 315 -8.17 -6.89 -29.15
N ARG A 316 -7.44 -7.97 -28.91
CA ARG A 316 -7.09 -8.95 -29.96
C ARG A 316 -8.16 -10.04 -30.05
N ASP A 317 -8.88 -10.28 -28.96
CA ASP A 317 -9.94 -11.28 -28.89
C ASP A 317 -11.06 -10.83 -27.96
N ALA A 318 -12.19 -10.40 -28.55
CA ALA A 318 -13.36 -9.94 -27.80
C ALA A 318 -14.04 -11.05 -26.98
N SER A 319 -13.73 -12.34 -27.23
CA SER A 319 -14.19 -13.45 -26.39
C SER A 319 -13.42 -13.55 -25.06
N LYS A 320 -12.33 -12.78 -24.92
CA LYS A 320 -11.48 -12.78 -23.74
C LYS A 320 -11.61 -11.48 -22.94
N GLY A 321 -11.43 -11.60 -21.63
CA GLY A 321 -11.51 -10.49 -20.68
C GLY A 321 -10.39 -10.52 -19.65
N TRP A 322 -9.79 -9.36 -19.39
CA TRP A 322 -8.81 -9.13 -18.34
C TRP A 322 -9.51 -8.84 -17.01
N SER A 323 -9.14 -9.58 -15.96
CA SER A 323 -9.64 -9.38 -14.59
C SER A 323 -8.49 -9.14 -13.61
N GLY A 324 -8.80 -8.47 -12.49
CA GLY A 324 -7.90 -8.35 -11.33
C GLY A 324 -6.64 -7.53 -11.58
N LEU A 325 -6.67 -6.66 -12.58
CA LEU A 325 -5.57 -5.75 -12.88
C LEU A 325 -5.60 -4.54 -11.94
N LEU A 326 -4.42 -4.17 -11.45
CA LEU A 326 -4.19 -2.91 -10.75
C LEU A 326 -4.14 -1.75 -11.75
N TRP A 327 -3.56 -1.98 -12.92
CA TRP A 327 -3.56 -1.01 -14.02
C TRP A 327 -3.50 -1.74 -15.35
N PHE A 328 -4.20 -1.20 -16.35
CA PHE A 328 -4.12 -1.67 -17.72
C PHE A 328 -3.86 -0.49 -18.66
N PRO A 329 -2.95 -0.61 -19.66
CA PRO A 329 -2.57 0.48 -20.56
C PRO A 329 -3.70 1.17 -21.30
N GLU A 330 -4.88 0.58 -21.31
CA GLU A 330 -6.01 1.00 -22.13
C GLU A 330 -7.05 1.77 -21.30
N GLN A 331 -6.84 1.88 -19.98
CA GLN A 331 -7.68 2.62 -19.04
C GLN A 331 -7.23 4.07 -18.82
N ASP A 332 -6.29 4.59 -19.63
CA ASP A 332 -5.91 6.01 -19.60
C ASP A 332 -7.02 6.89 -20.21
N GLU A 333 -8.22 6.91 -19.61
CA GLU A 333 -9.12 8.05 -19.82
C GLU A 333 -8.58 9.21 -19.00
N ALA A 334 -8.05 10.22 -19.70
CA ALA A 334 -7.49 11.41 -19.08
C ALA A 334 -8.61 12.26 -18.45
N VAL A 335 -9.00 11.92 -17.22
CA VAL A 335 -9.73 12.83 -16.37
C VAL A 335 -8.76 13.96 -16.00
N PRO A 336 -9.07 15.23 -16.29
CA PRO A 336 -8.21 16.34 -15.90
C PRO A 336 -7.99 16.29 -14.39
N PRO A 337 -6.73 16.41 -13.91
CA PRO A 337 -6.47 16.38 -12.48
C PRO A 337 -7.18 17.55 -11.79
N LEU A 338 -7.79 17.25 -10.65
CA LEU A 338 -8.29 18.27 -9.74
C LEU A 338 -7.15 18.77 -8.85
N TYR A 339 -7.11 20.08 -8.65
CA TYR A 339 -6.17 20.73 -7.76
C TYR A 339 -6.90 21.33 -6.54
N PRO A 340 -6.30 21.32 -5.33
CA PRO A 340 -4.98 20.77 -5.02
C PRO A 340 -4.94 19.24 -5.11
N ARG A 341 -3.86 18.71 -5.68
CA ARG A 341 -3.60 17.28 -5.82
C ARG A 341 -2.65 16.83 -4.72
N LEU A 342 -3.08 15.89 -3.90
CA LEU A 342 -2.20 15.26 -2.91
C LEU A 342 -1.05 14.52 -3.59
N LEU A 343 0.20 14.76 -3.16
CA LEU A 343 1.38 14.00 -3.59
C LEU A 343 1.77 12.97 -2.52
N MET A 344 1.92 13.41 -1.28
CA MET A 344 2.17 12.52 -0.15
C MET A 344 1.58 13.07 1.15
N GLN A 345 1.00 12.21 1.98
CA GLN A 345 0.49 12.53 3.31
C GLN A 345 0.64 11.32 4.24
N GLY A 346 1.15 11.56 5.45
CA GLY A 346 1.17 10.53 6.47
C GLY A 346 1.91 10.91 7.74
N PRO A 347 1.97 9.98 8.71
CA PRO A 347 2.65 10.19 9.97
C PRO A 347 4.17 10.12 9.79
N LEU A 348 4.90 10.92 10.57
CA LEU A 348 6.34 10.74 10.71
C LEU A 348 6.64 9.54 11.60
N VAL A 349 7.56 8.67 11.17
CA VAL A 349 8.01 7.50 11.93
C VAL A 349 9.47 7.67 12.31
N GLY A 350 9.92 7.13 13.44
CA GLY A 350 11.29 7.29 13.94
C GLY A 350 12.35 6.85 12.91
N TYR A 351 13.29 7.74 12.59
CA TYR A 351 14.22 7.55 11.47
C TYR A 351 15.38 6.56 11.73
N PHE A 352 15.94 6.54 12.94
CA PHE A 352 17.22 5.87 13.25
C PHE A 352 17.20 4.32 13.15
N GLY A 353 16.24 3.73 12.44
CA GLY A 353 16.00 2.29 12.43
C GLY A 353 15.59 1.78 13.81
N LEU A 354 15.13 2.68 14.68
CA LEU A 354 14.74 2.37 16.04
C LEU A 354 13.30 1.88 16.14
N ASP A 355 12.60 1.79 14.99
CA ASP A 355 11.30 1.12 14.90
C ASP A 355 10.37 1.56 16.04
N ARG A 356 10.26 2.89 16.19
CA ARG A 356 9.51 3.57 17.25
C ARG A 356 8.73 4.74 16.69
N GLU A 357 7.70 5.16 17.40
CA GLU A 357 6.99 6.39 17.10
C GLU A 357 7.95 7.59 17.16
N PHE A 358 7.98 8.40 16.09
CA PHE A 358 8.38 9.80 16.24
C PHE A 358 7.20 10.51 16.91
N PRO A 359 7.42 11.35 17.93
CA PRO A 359 6.39 11.53 18.95
C PRO A 359 4.99 11.86 18.40
N SER A 360 3.98 11.27 19.06
CA SER A 360 2.72 10.90 18.43
C SER A 360 1.94 12.02 17.75
N GLY A 361 1.32 11.66 16.62
CA GLY A 361 0.31 12.46 15.93
C GLY A 361 0.85 13.51 14.96
N VAL A 362 2.18 13.66 14.82
CA VAL A 362 2.76 14.55 13.81
C VAL A 362 2.57 13.96 12.42
N GLN A 363 1.92 14.72 11.55
CA GLN A 363 1.68 14.35 10.16
C GLN A 363 2.22 15.42 9.23
N VAL A 364 2.64 14.99 8.06
CA VAL A 364 3.09 15.87 6.98
C VAL A 364 2.22 15.65 5.76
N LYS A 365 2.09 16.71 4.96
CA LYS A 365 1.33 16.71 3.72
C LYS A 365 2.06 17.56 2.68
N VAL A 366 2.18 17.04 1.47
CA VAL A 366 2.65 17.79 0.30
C VAL A 366 1.62 17.67 -0.82
N GLU A 367 1.22 18.81 -1.38
CA GLU A 367 0.22 18.93 -2.43
C GLU A 367 0.77 19.71 -3.61
N GLN A 368 0.35 19.35 -4.81
CA GLN A 368 0.50 20.15 -6.02
C GLN A 368 -0.73 21.05 -6.17
N MET A 369 -0.53 22.35 -6.33
CA MET A 369 -1.59 23.37 -6.27
C MET A 369 -2.16 23.74 -7.64
N CYS A 370 -1.41 23.51 -8.72
CA CYS A 370 -1.82 23.76 -10.10
C CYS A 370 -1.02 22.87 -11.07
N SER A 371 -1.42 22.82 -12.35
CA SER A 371 -0.68 22.05 -13.36
C SER A 371 0.68 22.66 -13.66
N ILE A 372 1.63 21.86 -14.14
CA ILE A 372 2.94 22.36 -14.61
C ILE A 372 2.75 23.43 -15.70
N GLU A 373 1.77 23.27 -16.58
CA GLU A 373 1.45 24.26 -17.60
C GLU A 373 1.02 25.60 -16.99
N SER A 374 0.12 25.56 -15.99
CA SER A 374 -0.35 26.75 -15.28
C SER A 374 0.80 27.40 -14.50
N ALA A 375 1.64 26.59 -13.87
CA ALA A 375 2.79 27.03 -13.08
C ALA A 375 3.86 27.71 -13.95
N LYS A 376 4.06 27.25 -15.19
CA LYS A 376 4.95 27.93 -16.15
C LYS A 376 4.38 29.26 -16.66
N ALA A 377 3.06 29.39 -16.71
CA ALA A 377 2.39 30.62 -17.14
C ALA A 377 2.40 31.70 -16.04
N ASP A 378 2.39 31.29 -14.77
CA ASP A 378 2.51 32.16 -13.60
C ASP A 378 3.53 31.58 -12.60
N PRO A 379 4.85 31.78 -12.83
CA PRO A 379 5.90 31.14 -12.05
C PRO A 379 5.96 31.49 -10.57
N ASP A 380 5.34 32.61 -10.19
CA ASP A 380 5.27 33.12 -8.82
C ASP A 380 4.07 32.54 -8.04
N ALA A 381 3.10 31.93 -8.72
CA ALA A 381 1.95 31.33 -8.07
C ALA A 381 2.34 30.10 -7.23
N PRO A 382 1.59 29.80 -6.15
CA PRO A 382 1.74 28.55 -5.39
C PRO A 382 1.69 27.33 -6.32
N PHE A 383 2.76 26.54 -6.32
CA PHE A 383 2.87 25.32 -7.12
C PHE A 383 2.89 24.07 -6.23
N LEU A 384 3.70 24.07 -5.17
CA LEU A 384 3.65 23.04 -4.13
C LEU A 384 3.25 23.65 -2.80
N ARG A 385 2.41 22.95 -2.03
CA ARG A 385 2.12 23.28 -0.64
C ARG A 385 2.65 22.17 0.25
N TRP A 386 3.49 22.54 1.21
CA TRP A 386 3.90 21.65 2.27
C TRP A 386 3.30 22.11 3.60
N THR A 387 2.77 21.17 4.36
CA THR A 387 2.17 21.44 5.67
C THR A 387 2.54 20.34 6.64
N THR A 388 2.91 20.73 7.85
CA THR A 388 3.10 19.86 9.01
C THR A 388 1.98 20.14 9.99
N HIS A 389 1.21 19.10 10.29
CA HIS A 389 0.19 19.12 11.33
C HIS A 389 0.77 18.53 12.61
N ASN A 390 0.68 19.31 13.69
CA ASN A 390 1.12 18.93 15.02
C ASN A 390 -0.05 19.07 16.01
N PRO A 391 -0.67 17.96 16.44
CA PRO A 391 -1.73 18.02 17.43
C PRO A 391 -1.23 18.33 18.84
N ASN A 392 0.08 18.21 19.11
CA ASN A 392 0.67 18.34 20.45
C ASN A 392 1.66 19.50 20.53
N ALA A 393 1.23 20.65 21.06
CA ALA A 393 2.05 21.85 21.19
C ALA A 393 3.36 21.64 22.01
N ALA A 394 3.43 20.61 22.88
CA ALA A 394 4.64 20.32 23.65
C ALA A 394 5.76 19.70 22.80
N LEU A 395 5.43 19.11 21.65
CA LEU A 395 6.37 18.40 20.78
C LEU A 395 7.32 19.36 20.07
N PHE A 396 6.81 20.50 19.61
CA PHE A 396 7.63 21.57 19.05
C PHE A 396 7.87 22.69 20.07
N SER A 397 8.33 22.33 21.26
CA SER A 397 8.57 23.28 22.36
C SER A 397 9.96 23.89 22.36
N LEU A 398 10.94 23.29 21.68
CA LEU A 398 12.31 23.79 21.67
C LEU A 398 12.48 24.87 20.60
N LYS A 399 12.37 26.12 21.02
CA LYS A 399 12.41 27.29 20.13
C LYS A 399 13.82 27.70 19.77
N ALA A 400 14.02 27.99 18.49
CA ALA A 400 15.26 28.60 18.01
C ALA A 400 15.37 30.07 18.50
N PRO A 401 16.56 30.53 18.92
CA PRO A 401 16.77 31.93 19.27
C PRO A 401 16.65 32.81 18.02
N PHE A 402 15.83 33.88 18.09
CA PHE A 402 15.61 34.82 16.98
C PHE A 402 15.79 36.28 17.45
N PRO A 403 16.46 37.18 16.68
CA PRO A 403 17.07 36.97 15.36
C PRO A 403 18.55 36.58 15.52
N ALA A 404 18.97 35.43 15.03
CA ALA A 404 20.37 35.03 15.09
C ALA A 404 20.85 34.61 13.68
N ALA A 405 20.93 35.57 12.76
CA ALA A 405 21.49 35.48 11.39
C ALA A 405 21.63 34.04 10.84
N PHE A 406 20.48 33.44 10.46
CA PHE A 406 20.33 32.19 9.69
C PHE A 406 21.29 31.06 10.13
N MET A 407 20.85 30.28 11.11
CA MET A 407 21.65 29.19 11.68
C MET A 407 21.60 27.94 10.79
N ASP A 408 22.75 27.47 10.32
CA ASP A 408 22.98 26.12 9.72
C ASP A 408 22.87 24.98 10.77
N LYS A 409 21.92 25.15 11.70
CA LYS A 409 21.74 24.36 12.92
C LYS A 409 20.28 24.35 13.37
N LEU A 410 19.32 24.69 12.50
CA LEU A 410 17.92 24.75 12.89
C LEU A 410 17.38 23.36 13.29
N TRP A 411 17.94 22.29 12.70
CA TRP A 411 17.82 20.89 13.15
C TRP A 411 18.14 20.62 14.63
N GLN A 412 18.85 21.53 15.34
CA GLN A 412 19.08 21.46 16.79
C GLN A 412 17.86 21.87 17.62
N TYR A 413 16.82 22.37 16.96
CA TYR A 413 15.57 22.84 17.55
C TYR A 413 14.39 22.03 17.01
N SER A 414 13.19 22.34 17.48
CA SER A 414 11.99 21.72 16.93
C SER A 414 11.66 22.28 15.55
N VAL A 415 11.87 21.47 14.52
CA VAL A 415 11.77 21.89 13.12
C VAL A 415 11.14 20.78 12.28
N SER A 416 10.35 21.17 11.29
CA SER A 416 9.95 20.27 10.21
C SER A 416 10.76 20.61 8.98
N GLU A 417 11.07 19.62 8.16
CA GLU A 417 11.91 19.77 6.98
C GLU A 417 11.23 19.14 5.75
N LEU A 418 11.40 19.77 4.59
CA LEU A 418 11.02 19.22 3.29
C LEU A 418 12.25 19.16 2.40
N PHE A 419 12.47 17.99 1.82
CA PHE A 419 13.50 17.72 0.84
C PHE A 419 12.87 17.52 -0.54
N ILE A 420 13.47 18.17 -1.54
CA ILE A 420 13.07 18.13 -2.93
C ILE A 420 14.29 17.78 -3.78
N SER A 421 14.25 16.65 -4.49
CA SER A 421 15.30 16.25 -5.44
C SER A 421 14.74 16.09 -6.85
N GLY A 422 15.62 16.19 -7.85
CA GLY A 422 15.30 15.81 -9.22
C GLY A 422 15.93 14.47 -9.61
N ALA A 423 16.06 14.26 -10.91
CA ALA A 423 16.81 13.13 -11.44
C ALA A 423 18.21 13.02 -10.79
N SER A 424 18.70 11.78 -10.64
CA SER A 424 19.96 11.49 -9.96
C SER A 424 21.10 12.38 -10.48
N GLY A 425 21.89 12.92 -9.55
CA GLY A 425 23.01 13.82 -9.85
C GLY A 425 22.67 15.32 -9.92
N LYS A 426 21.39 15.74 -9.87
CA LYS A 426 20.99 17.16 -9.85
C LYS A 426 21.07 17.86 -8.48
N GLY A 427 21.47 17.14 -7.43
CA GLY A 427 21.43 17.65 -6.06
C GLY A 427 20.01 17.71 -5.50
N TYR A 428 19.80 18.50 -4.44
CA TYR A 428 18.49 18.65 -3.78
C TYR A 428 18.35 20.01 -3.10
N LEU A 429 17.10 20.42 -2.89
CA LEU A 429 16.68 21.54 -2.05
C LEU A 429 16.18 20.99 -0.72
N GLU A 430 16.56 21.66 0.35
CA GLU A 430 16.13 21.39 1.72
C GLU A 430 15.49 22.66 2.27
N LEU A 431 14.31 22.54 2.85
CA LEU A 431 13.57 23.62 3.49
C LEU A 431 13.35 23.21 4.94
N GLU A 432 13.80 24.02 5.89
CA GLU A 432 13.57 23.78 7.32
C GLU A 432 12.66 24.89 7.87
N MET A 433 11.66 24.54 8.67
CA MET A 433 10.67 25.48 9.21
C MET A 433 10.28 25.18 10.65
N THR A 434 10.30 26.19 11.51
CA THR A 434 9.76 26.12 12.88
C THR A 434 8.26 26.41 12.89
N PRO A 435 7.51 25.98 13.92
CA PRO A 435 6.08 26.29 14.04
C PRO A 435 5.78 27.80 14.06
N GLU A 436 6.69 28.62 14.60
CA GLU A 436 6.55 30.08 14.61
C GLU A 436 6.67 30.72 13.22
N GLY A 437 7.03 29.95 12.19
CA GLY A 437 7.18 30.45 10.83
C GLY A 437 8.56 31.01 10.51
N HIS A 438 9.57 30.73 11.33
CA HIS A 438 10.96 30.95 10.95
C HIS A 438 11.41 29.79 10.05
N TRP A 439 12.09 30.08 8.95
CA TRP A 439 12.48 29.06 7.99
C TRP A 439 13.80 29.39 7.28
N VAL A 440 14.42 28.34 6.72
CA VAL A 440 15.64 28.40 5.90
C VAL A 440 15.49 27.48 4.68
N ALA A 441 16.04 27.91 3.54
CA ALA A 441 16.19 27.08 2.36
C ALA A 441 17.68 26.87 2.06
N LEU A 442 18.07 25.62 1.83
CA LEU A 442 19.44 25.18 1.59
C LEU A 442 19.52 24.41 0.27
N ARG A 443 20.49 24.75 -0.57
CA ARG A 443 20.69 24.08 -1.86
C ARG A 443 21.96 23.23 -1.84
N PHE A 444 21.82 21.96 -2.18
CA PHE A 444 22.91 20.99 -2.22
C PHE A 444 23.18 20.49 -3.63
N ALA A 445 24.46 20.38 -3.99
CA ALA A 445 24.93 19.82 -5.26
C ALA A 445 25.25 18.31 -5.17
N ALA A 446 25.31 17.76 -3.96
CA ALA A 446 25.44 16.33 -3.64
C ALA A 446 25.08 16.12 -2.15
N PRO A 447 24.91 14.86 -1.68
CA PRO A 447 24.68 14.58 -0.26
C PRO A 447 25.61 15.38 0.66
N ARG A 448 25.02 16.21 1.52
CA ARG A 448 25.72 17.09 2.48
C ARG A 448 26.78 18.03 1.88
N ARG A 449 26.74 18.30 0.57
CA ARG A 449 27.60 19.27 -0.12
C ARG A 449 26.79 20.41 -0.70
N ARG A 450 26.89 21.59 -0.08
CA ARG A 450 26.22 22.82 -0.54
C ARG A 450 26.63 23.18 -1.96
N SER A 451 25.70 23.82 -2.68
CA SER A 451 25.94 24.30 -4.04
C SER A 451 26.92 25.48 -4.05
N ALA A 452 27.73 25.58 -5.10
CA ALA A 452 28.66 26.68 -5.27
C ALA A 452 27.92 28.04 -5.29
N GLY A 453 28.41 29.02 -4.54
CA GLY A 453 27.79 30.34 -4.37
C GLY A 453 26.71 30.40 -3.28
N TYR A 454 26.36 29.27 -2.67
CA TYR A 454 25.36 29.15 -1.59
C TYR A 454 25.95 28.47 -0.35
N GLU A 455 27.28 28.47 -0.21
CA GLU A 455 27.98 27.87 0.92
C GLU A 455 27.73 28.64 2.22
N THR A 456 27.53 29.96 2.13
CA THR A 456 27.23 30.86 3.24
C THR A 456 25.78 31.31 3.19
N LEU A 457 25.11 31.24 4.33
CA LEU A 457 23.72 31.69 4.45
C LEU A 457 23.63 33.22 4.35
N SER A 458 22.57 33.69 3.69
CA SER A 458 22.26 35.12 3.64
C SER A 458 21.91 35.64 5.03
N SER A 459 22.43 36.80 5.40
CA SER A 459 22.00 37.52 6.61
C SER A 459 20.64 38.20 6.44
N GLU A 460 20.18 38.37 5.19
CA GLU A 460 18.88 38.95 4.87
C GLU A 460 17.83 37.84 4.70
N PRO A 461 16.70 37.91 5.44
CA PRO A 461 15.63 36.93 5.30
C PRO A 461 14.96 37.07 3.93
N TRP A 462 14.58 35.93 3.33
CA TRP A 462 13.65 35.96 2.21
C TRP A 462 12.33 36.56 2.69
N SER A 463 11.97 37.71 2.11
CA SER A 463 10.74 38.43 2.43
C SER A 463 9.90 38.59 1.16
N GLY A 464 8.61 38.23 1.25
CA GLY A 464 7.65 38.45 0.16
C GLY A 464 7.62 37.41 -0.97
N MET A 465 8.49 36.40 -0.99
CA MET A 465 8.56 35.40 -2.07
C MET A 465 7.92 34.04 -1.76
N VAL A 466 7.76 33.68 -0.48
CA VAL A 466 7.25 32.35 -0.06
C VAL A 466 6.08 32.57 0.91
N PRO A 467 4.83 32.34 0.49
CA PRO A 467 3.67 32.44 1.36
C PRO A 467 3.73 31.38 2.48
N LEU A 468 3.58 31.80 3.73
CA LEU A 468 3.50 30.88 4.87
C LEU A 468 2.06 30.43 5.10
N VAL A 469 1.90 29.14 5.39
CA VAL A 469 0.64 28.54 5.83
C VAL A 469 0.71 28.40 7.35
N GLN A 470 -0.22 29.03 8.06
CA GLN A 470 -0.28 29.00 9.53
C GLN A 470 -1.71 28.67 9.97
N GLY A 471 -1.83 27.73 10.89
CA GLY A 471 -3.09 27.30 11.51
C GLY A 471 -2.89 27.01 12.99
N GLU A 472 -3.98 26.73 13.71
CA GLU A 472 -3.92 26.49 15.16
C GLU A 472 -3.00 25.32 15.54
N LYS A 473 -2.97 24.28 14.70
CA LYS A 473 -2.21 23.03 14.88
C LYS A 473 -1.41 22.65 13.64
N SER A 474 -1.17 23.59 12.75
CA SER A 474 -0.46 23.32 11.51
C SER A 474 0.37 24.51 11.07
N PHE A 475 1.49 24.23 10.44
CA PHE A 475 2.38 25.24 9.86
C PHE A 475 2.97 24.69 8.57
N GLY A 476 3.40 25.56 7.66
CA GLY A 476 3.91 25.15 6.37
C GLY A 476 4.17 26.34 5.44
N MET A 477 4.36 26.05 4.16
CA MET A 477 4.63 27.07 3.15
C MET A 477 4.21 26.64 1.75
N ASP A 478 3.96 27.63 0.90
CA ASP A 478 3.74 27.48 -0.53
C ASP A 478 5.04 27.77 -1.29
N LEU A 479 5.46 26.85 -2.15
CA LEU A 479 6.61 26.98 -3.03
C LEU A 479 6.12 27.28 -4.44
N CYS A 480 6.70 28.29 -5.08
CA CYS A 480 6.39 28.64 -6.46
C CYS A 480 7.16 27.77 -7.47
N TRP A 481 6.79 27.85 -8.75
CA TRP A 481 7.42 27.07 -9.81
C TRP A 481 8.91 27.39 -9.95
N GLU A 482 9.29 28.66 -9.87
CA GLU A 482 10.68 29.13 -10.02
C GLU A 482 11.65 28.42 -9.05
N LEU A 483 11.19 28.10 -7.83
CA LEU A 483 11.99 27.38 -6.84
C LEU A 483 12.17 25.89 -7.16
N VAL A 484 11.14 25.28 -7.75
CA VAL A 484 10.98 23.83 -7.87
C VAL A 484 11.44 23.32 -9.23
N GLU A 485 11.33 24.12 -10.30
CA GLU A 485 11.44 23.66 -11.69
C GLU A 485 12.74 22.92 -12.03
N GLN A 486 13.86 23.34 -11.45
CA GLN A 486 15.16 22.71 -11.68
C GLN A 486 15.26 21.27 -11.16
N PHE A 487 14.41 20.93 -10.18
CA PHE A 487 14.29 19.60 -9.58
C PHE A 487 13.21 18.75 -10.24
N VAL A 488 12.43 19.30 -11.17
CA VAL A 488 11.51 18.48 -11.97
C VAL A 488 12.32 17.80 -13.09
N ASP A 489 12.23 16.48 -13.18
CA ASP A 489 12.88 15.73 -14.26
C ASP A 489 12.10 15.82 -15.59
N LYS A 490 12.65 15.20 -16.65
CA LYS A 490 12.06 15.31 -17.99
C LYS A 490 10.71 14.58 -18.09
N GLU A 491 10.53 13.58 -17.23
CA GLU A 491 9.35 12.76 -17.07
C GLU A 491 8.32 13.40 -16.12
N GLN A 492 8.54 14.66 -15.71
CA GLN A 492 7.71 15.43 -14.77
C GLN A 492 7.62 14.77 -13.39
N VAL A 493 8.69 14.11 -12.95
CA VAL A 493 8.79 13.47 -11.64
C VAL A 493 9.72 14.29 -10.74
N ILE A 494 9.41 14.28 -9.45
CA ILE A 494 10.18 14.91 -8.40
C ILE A 494 10.38 13.94 -7.24
N GLY A 495 11.53 13.98 -6.56
CA GLY A 495 11.78 13.24 -5.33
C GLY A 495 11.38 14.08 -4.13
N LEU A 496 10.57 13.53 -3.23
CA LEU A 496 10.12 14.19 -2.01
C LEU A 496 10.45 13.38 -0.77
N GLN A 497 10.77 14.09 0.31
CA GLN A 497 10.87 13.51 1.64
C GLN A 497 10.59 14.60 2.67
N CYS A 498 9.87 14.26 3.73
CA CYS A 498 9.71 15.11 4.89
C CYS A 498 10.48 14.53 6.07
N CYS A 499 11.08 15.41 6.86
CA CYS A 499 11.67 15.09 8.15
C CYS A 499 11.08 16.00 9.23
N ALA A 500 11.23 15.62 10.50
CA ALA A 500 11.16 16.56 11.60
C ALA A 500 12.16 16.19 12.68
N SER A 501 12.75 17.20 13.30
CA SER A 501 13.57 17.06 14.50
C SER A 501 12.82 17.59 15.71
N SER A 502 12.87 16.88 16.84
CA SER A 502 12.42 17.43 18.12
C SER A 502 13.44 18.41 18.72
N GLY A 503 14.66 18.46 18.17
CA GLY A 503 15.83 19.17 18.71
C GLY A 503 16.50 18.47 19.89
N LYS A 504 16.02 17.27 20.27
CA LYS A 504 16.59 16.43 21.34
C LYS A 504 17.29 15.18 20.79
N GLY A 505 17.68 15.21 19.51
CA GLY A 505 18.27 14.06 18.83
C GLY A 505 17.25 12.99 18.45
N GLU A 506 15.98 13.37 18.25
CA GLU A 506 14.94 12.48 17.72
C GLU A 506 14.52 13.03 16.36
N TYR A 507 14.51 12.15 15.35
CA TYR A 507 14.12 12.50 14.00
C TYR A 507 13.01 11.58 13.51
N GLY A 508 12.02 12.17 12.87
CA GLY A 508 10.91 11.49 12.22
C GLY A 508 11.06 11.62 10.72
N LEU A 509 10.76 10.57 9.98
CA LEU A 509 10.85 10.55 8.53
C LEU A 509 9.53 10.11 7.90
N PHE A 510 9.14 10.77 6.82
CA PHE A 510 8.07 10.31 5.94
C PHE A 510 8.38 10.66 4.48
N PRO A 511 8.33 9.69 3.55
CA PRO A 511 8.14 8.25 3.82
C PRO A 511 9.32 7.65 4.59
N TRP A 512 9.09 6.57 5.34
CA TRP A 512 10.17 5.90 6.07
C TRP A 512 11.12 5.17 5.13
N TRP A 513 12.32 4.89 5.61
CA TRP A 513 13.30 4.06 4.93
C TRP A 513 13.47 2.73 5.65
N ASN A 514 13.75 1.67 4.89
CA ASN A 514 13.96 0.32 5.41
C ASN A 514 15.42 0.00 5.73
N SER A 515 16.35 0.82 5.24
CA SER A 515 17.78 0.66 5.49
C SER A 515 18.40 2.04 5.66
N PRO A 516 18.27 2.66 6.84
CA PRO A 516 19.02 3.89 7.11
C PRO A 516 20.51 3.59 6.97
N SER A 517 21.27 4.56 6.47
CA SER A 517 22.72 4.43 6.38
C SER A 517 23.35 4.23 7.75
N SER A 518 24.60 3.75 7.79
CA SER A 518 25.39 3.70 9.03
C SER A 518 26.66 4.53 8.85
N PRO A 519 26.79 5.70 9.51
CA PRO A 519 25.82 6.31 10.43
C PRO A 519 24.56 6.80 9.71
N ALA A 520 23.46 6.97 10.45
CA ALA A 520 22.19 7.40 9.90
C ALA A 520 22.28 8.80 9.26
N ASP A 521 21.79 8.91 8.03
CA ASP A 521 21.86 10.10 7.20
C ASP A 521 20.68 10.12 6.22
N PHE A 522 19.69 10.96 6.51
CA PHE A 522 18.50 11.09 5.66
C PHE A 522 18.73 12.01 4.44
N HIS A 523 19.93 12.58 4.25
CA HIS A 523 20.28 13.39 3.06
C HIS A 523 20.71 12.50 1.87
N GLN A 524 19.89 11.52 1.50
CA GLN A 524 20.13 10.62 0.37
C GLN A 524 19.06 10.85 -0.71
N PRO A 525 19.28 11.75 -1.68
CA PRO A 525 18.27 12.13 -2.67
C PRO A 525 17.81 10.96 -3.57
N ASP A 526 18.64 9.92 -3.72
CA ASP A 526 18.27 8.70 -4.46
C ASP A 526 17.26 7.82 -3.69
N GLN A 527 17.08 8.04 -2.38
CA GLN A 527 16.07 7.36 -1.56
C GLN A 527 14.78 8.16 -1.40
N PHE A 528 14.73 9.41 -1.88
CA PHE A 528 13.53 10.23 -1.78
C PHE A 528 12.38 9.61 -2.58
N PHE A 529 11.17 9.76 -2.07
CA PHE A 529 9.99 9.19 -2.68
C PHE A 529 9.69 9.93 -3.98
N ARG A 530 9.88 9.24 -5.11
CA ARG A 530 9.61 9.82 -6.43
C ARG A 530 8.10 9.88 -6.65
N THR A 531 7.60 11.04 -7.06
CA THR A 531 6.18 11.27 -7.33
C THR A 531 6.02 11.99 -8.67
N PRO A 532 5.07 11.58 -9.53
CA PRO A 532 4.78 12.31 -10.75
C PRO A 532 3.96 13.56 -10.44
N LEU A 533 4.35 14.66 -11.07
CA LEU A 533 3.60 15.90 -11.16
C LEU A 533 2.77 15.90 -12.45
N LEU A 534 1.69 16.69 -12.47
CA LEU A 534 0.76 16.77 -13.61
C LEU A 534 0.66 18.17 -14.21
#